data_AF-A0A5B0F9P6-F1
#
_entry.id   AF-A0A5B0F9P6-F1
#
_cell.length_a   1.000
_cell.length_b   1.000
_cell.length_c   1.000
_cell.angle_alpha   90.00
_cell.angle_beta   90.00
_cell.angle_gamma   90.00
#
_symmetry.space_group_name_H-M   'P 1'
#
loop_
_entity.id
_entity.type
_entity.pdbx_description
1 polymer ?
#
loop_
_entity_poly.entity_id
_entity_poly.type
_entity_poly.pdbx_seq_one_letter_code
_entity_poly.pdbx_strand_id
1 'polypeptide(L)'
;MCKFKVWLMGLFVFLLVNTALANSNTAETASNLLWRLGPSGESVVVQNTGAFPISMSQVVTQRRNEKVLLAEQLTLAAGERRVIPVTSISFGTSLFFNILNDRGDQEHFQAALQSAASTPAVLAFDPRPVID
;
A
#
# COMPACT_ATOMS: atom_id res chain seq x y z
N MET A 1 -14.24 -53.24 -22.65
CA MET A 1 -13.36 -53.23 -21.46
C MET A 1 -12.49 -51.98 -21.49
N CYS A 2 -12.21 -51.41 -20.32
CA CYS A 2 -12.05 -49.98 -20.07
C CYS A 2 -10.77 -49.30 -20.58
N LYS A 3 -10.94 -48.03 -20.96
CA LYS A 3 -9.90 -46.99 -21.05
C LYS A 3 -9.47 -46.59 -19.62
N PHE A 4 -8.18 -46.48 -19.35
CA PHE A 4 -7.70 -45.72 -18.19
C PHE A 4 -6.63 -44.71 -18.61
N LYS A 5 -6.98 -43.46 -18.35
CA LYS A 5 -6.27 -42.21 -18.57
C LYS A 5 -5.49 -41.94 -17.30
N VAL A 6 -4.16 -42.00 -17.34
CA VAL A 6 -3.32 -41.64 -16.18
C VAL A 6 -2.88 -40.20 -16.32
N TRP A 7 -3.10 -39.49 -15.23
CA TRP A 7 -3.06 -38.05 -15.06
C TRP A 7 -1.63 -37.49 -15.01
N LEU A 8 -1.53 -36.25 -15.47
CA LEU A 8 -0.44 -35.31 -15.26
C LEU A 8 -0.05 -35.28 -13.76
N MET A 9 1.16 -35.72 -13.43
CA MET A 9 1.76 -35.39 -12.13
C MET A 9 2.05 -33.88 -12.14
N GLY A 10 1.23 -33.14 -11.38
CA GLY A 10 1.44 -31.75 -11.07
C GLY A 10 2.73 -31.59 -10.27
N LEU A 11 3.77 -31.10 -10.93
CA LEU A 11 4.96 -30.59 -10.25
C LEU A 11 4.56 -29.26 -9.60
N PHE A 12 4.20 -29.31 -8.31
CA PHE A 12 4.00 -28.13 -7.48
C PHE A 12 5.33 -27.40 -7.34
N VAL A 13 5.54 -26.39 -8.17
CA VAL A 13 6.59 -25.39 -7.98
C VAL A 13 6.05 -24.38 -6.97
N PHE A 14 6.41 -24.54 -5.70
CA PHE A 14 6.30 -23.47 -4.70
C PHE A 14 7.57 -23.45 -3.87
N LEU A 15 8.62 -22.87 -4.44
CA LEU A 15 9.70 -22.29 -3.64
C LEU A 15 10.32 -21.12 -4.42
N LEU A 16 9.53 -20.06 -4.59
CA LEU A 16 10.09 -18.72 -4.77
C LEU A 16 10.36 -18.18 -3.37
N VAL A 17 11.51 -18.58 -2.80
CA VAL A 17 12.19 -17.74 -1.82
C VAL A 17 12.72 -16.55 -2.63
N ASN A 18 11.83 -15.61 -2.90
CA ASN A 18 12.21 -14.35 -3.49
C ASN A 18 12.78 -13.53 -2.32
N THR A 19 14.09 -13.67 -2.09
CA THR A 19 14.87 -12.67 -1.38
C THR A 19 14.85 -11.39 -2.21
N ALA A 20 13.70 -10.73 -2.27
CA ALA A 20 13.66 -9.31 -2.57
C ALA A 20 14.49 -8.69 -1.46
N LEU A 21 15.69 -8.22 -1.80
CA LEU A 21 16.54 -7.42 -0.94
C LEU A 21 15.63 -6.45 -0.20
N ALA A 22 15.45 -6.70 1.09
CA ALA A 22 14.59 -5.88 1.91
C ALA A 22 15.16 -4.47 1.82
N ASN A 23 14.39 -3.56 1.24
CA ASN A 23 14.82 -2.20 1.05
C ASN A 23 14.95 -1.61 2.46
N SER A 24 16.19 -1.49 2.97
CA SER A 24 16.49 -1.08 4.35
C SER A 24 16.08 0.38 4.64
N ASN A 25 15.45 1.04 3.67
CA ASN A 25 14.88 2.36 3.78
C ASN A 25 13.39 2.32 3.40
N THR A 26 12.56 2.13 4.40
CA THR A 26 11.10 2.29 4.34
C THR A 26 10.67 3.66 3.83
N ALA A 27 11.41 4.73 4.11
CA ALA A 27 11.09 6.06 3.60
C ALA A 27 11.29 6.16 2.09
N GLU A 28 12.37 5.58 1.56
CA GLU A 28 12.56 5.45 0.11
C GLU A 28 11.46 4.57 -0.50
N THR A 29 11.13 3.46 0.14
CA THR A 29 10.05 2.57 -0.29
C THR A 29 8.70 3.30 -0.34
N ALA A 30 8.37 4.09 0.68
CA ALA A 30 7.16 4.89 0.73
C ALA A 30 7.14 5.99 -0.34
N SER A 31 8.27 6.63 -0.62
CA SER A 31 8.36 7.67 -1.64
C SER A 31 8.06 7.17 -3.07
N ASN A 32 8.22 5.86 -3.30
CA ASN A 32 7.84 5.19 -4.55
C ASN A 32 6.34 4.89 -4.66
N LEU A 33 5.55 5.17 -3.62
CA LEU A 33 4.09 5.09 -3.67
C LEU A 33 3.50 6.45 -4.05
N LEU A 34 2.85 6.49 -5.20
CA LEU A 34 2.16 7.66 -5.71
C LEU A 34 0.66 7.54 -5.45
N TRP A 35 0.13 8.45 -4.63
CA TRP A 35 -1.27 8.47 -4.21
C TRP A 35 -2.04 9.59 -4.91
N ARG A 36 -3.27 9.32 -5.31
CA ARG A 36 -4.14 10.31 -5.95
C ARG A 36 -5.60 10.02 -5.63
N LEU A 37 -6.42 11.05 -5.50
CA LEU A 37 -7.86 10.90 -5.43
C LEU A 37 -8.46 10.82 -6.84
N GLY A 38 -9.41 9.91 -7.05
CA GLY A 38 -10.21 9.88 -8.27
C GLY A 38 -10.95 11.20 -8.49
N PRO A 39 -11.27 11.56 -9.75
CA PRO A 39 -11.90 12.85 -10.07
C PRO A 39 -13.20 13.14 -9.31
N SER A 40 -14.01 12.11 -9.04
CA SER A 40 -15.26 12.22 -8.28
C SER A 40 -15.10 12.13 -6.76
N GLY A 41 -13.90 11.83 -6.25
CA GLY A 41 -13.67 11.55 -4.82
C GLY A 41 -14.12 10.15 -4.37
N GLU A 42 -14.62 9.31 -5.28
CA GLU A 42 -15.18 7.98 -4.96
C GLU A 42 -14.15 6.85 -5.10
N SER A 43 -12.89 7.20 -5.38
CA SER A 43 -11.79 6.24 -5.38
C SER A 43 -10.49 6.88 -4.94
N VAL A 44 -9.61 6.07 -4.35
CA VAL A 44 -8.20 6.39 -4.14
C VAL A 44 -7.38 5.51 -5.08
N VAL A 45 -6.47 6.13 -5.82
CA VAL A 45 -5.55 5.45 -6.72
C VAL A 45 -4.18 5.46 -6.07
N VAL A 46 -3.54 4.30 -6.04
CA VAL A 46 -2.16 4.14 -5.61
C VAL A 46 -1.37 3.42 -6.69
N GLN A 47 -0.14 3.87 -6.92
CA GLN A 47 0.79 3.24 -7.84
C GLN A 47 2.14 3.05 -7.17
N ASN A 48 2.70 1.85 -7.29
CA ASN A 48 4.08 1.57 -6.91
C ASN A 48 4.99 1.79 -8.11
N THR A 49 5.80 2.84 -8.10
CA THR A 49 6.80 3.12 -9.15
C THR A 49 8.16 2.50 -8.86
N GLY A 50 8.32 1.82 -7.72
CA GLY A 50 9.54 1.17 -7.31
C GLY A 50 9.76 -0.19 -7.98
N ALA A 51 10.97 -0.73 -7.78
CA ALA A 51 11.39 -2.02 -8.34
C ALA A 51 10.95 -3.24 -7.51
N PHE A 52 10.43 -3.04 -6.30
CA PHE A 52 10.10 -4.10 -5.36
C PHE A 52 8.64 -4.06 -4.93
N PRO A 53 8.04 -5.22 -4.55
CA PRO A 53 6.72 -5.25 -3.94
C PRO A 53 6.70 -4.48 -2.61
N ILE A 54 5.60 -3.78 -2.34
CA ILE A 54 5.40 -3.02 -1.11
C ILE A 54 4.15 -3.53 -0.43
N SER A 55 4.27 -3.89 0.85
CA SER A 55 3.15 -4.28 1.70
C SER A 55 2.85 -3.19 2.70
N MET A 56 1.60 -2.77 2.74
CA MET A 56 1.08 -1.74 3.63
C MET A 56 0.02 -2.35 4.54
N SER A 57 -0.12 -1.79 5.73
CA SER A 57 -1.20 -2.11 6.65
C SER A 57 -1.90 -0.83 7.14
N GLN A 58 -3.15 -0.98 7.56
CA GLN A 58 -3.99 0.11 8.08
C GLN A 58 -4.01 1.33 7.17
N VAL A 59 -4.33 1.12 5.89
CA VAL A 59 -4.49 2.22 4.94
C VAL A 59 -5.78 2.95 5.29
N VAL A 60 -5.65 4.17 5.78
CA VAL A 60 -6.76 4.96 6.30
C VAL A 60 -6.71 6.38 5.77
N THR A 61 -7.85 7.02 5.65
CA THR A 61 -7.93 8.46 5.46
C THR A 61 -8.37 9.13 6.74
N GLN A 62 -7.87 10.33 6.97
CA GLN A 62 -8.27 11.13 8.13
C GLN A 62 -8.60 12.54 7.67
N ARG A 63 -9.80 12.98 8.07
CA ARG A 63 -10.25 14.36 7.90
C ARG A 63 -10.84 14.84 9.22
N ARG A 64 -10.22 15.86 9.81
CA ARG A 64 -10.60 16.38 11.14
C ARG A 64 -10.62 15.21 12.15
N ASN A 65 -11.81 14.80 12.58
CA ASN A 65 -12.00 13.76 13.60
C ASN A 65 -12.54 12.44 13.03
N GLU A 66 -12.67 12.34 11.70
CA GLU A 66 -13.15 11.13 11.04
C GLU A 66 -11.98 10.36 10.44
N LYS A 67 -11.88 9.08 10.81
CA LYS A 67 -10.90 8.13 10.28
C LYS A 67 -11.66 7.04 9.53
N VAL A 68 -11.38 6.88 8.25
CA VAL A 68 -12.02 5.88 7.39
C VAL A 68 -10.98 4.84 6.99
N LEU A 69 -11.26 3.57 7.27
CA LEU A 69 -10.41 2.47 6.84
C LEU A 69 -10.65 2.16 5.36
N LEU A 70 -9.60 2.26 4.55
CA LEU A 70 -9.65 1.93 3.14
C LEU A 70 -9.25 0.48 2.87
N ALA A 71 -8.22 0.00 3.59
CA ALA A 71 -7.77 -1.38 3.52
C ALA A 71 -7.02 -1.77 4.81
N GLU A 72 -7.31 -2.96 5.34
CA GLU A 72 -6.55 -3.52 6.46
C GLU A 72 -5.12 -3.89 6.05
N GLN A 73 -4.99 -4.50 4.89
CA GLN A 73 -3.73 -4.91 4.28
C GLN A 73 -3.78 -4.63 2.78
N LEU A 74 -2.65 -4.17 2.24
CA LEU A 74 -2.53 -3.85 0.83
C LEU A 74 -1.11 -4.14 0.35
N THR A 75 -0.96 -5.11 -0.54
CA THR A 75 0.31 -5.37 -1.22
C THR A 75 0.22 -4.95 -2.69
N LEU A 76 1.20 -4.16 -3.13
CA LEU A 76 1.37 -3.73 -4.52
C LEU A 76 2.66 -4.31 -5.09
N ALA A 77 2.58 -5.02 -6.22
CA ALA A 77 3.76 -5.43 -6.96
C ALA A 77 4.49 -4.21 -7.57
N ALA A 78 5.73 -4.40 -8.00
CA ALA A 78 6.49 -3.39 -8.71
C ALA A 78 5.76 -2.95 -9.99
N GLY A 79 5.62 -1.64 -10.20
CA GLY A 79 4.86 -1.07 -11.32
C GLY A 79 3.34 -1.18 -11.21
N GLU A 80 2.81 -1.84 -10.16
CA GLU A 80 1.38 -2.06 -10.03
C GLU A 80 0.64 -0.77 -9.70
N ARG A 81 -0.53 -0.59 -10.33
CA ARG A 81 -1.51 0.43 -9.99
C ARG A 81 -2.79 -0.22 -9.49
N ARG A 82 -3.29 0.24 -8.33
CA ARG A 82 -4.56 -0.20 -7.76
C ARG A 82 -5.51 0.96 -7.54
N VAL A 83 -6.79 0.67 -7.72
CA VAL A 83 -7.90 1.58 -7.45
C VAL A 83 -8.69 1.03 -6.27
N ILE A 84 -8.83 1.82 -5.22
CA ILE A 84 -9.54 1.47 -4.00
C ILE A 84 -10.85 2.28 -4.00
N PRO A 85 -12.02 1.64 -4.11
CA PRO A 85 -13.30 2.34 -4.04
C PRO A 85 -13.52 2.87 -2.61
N VAL A 86 -14.07 4.09 -2.50
CA VAL A 86 -14.32 4.74 -1.21
C VAL A 86 -15.65 5.47 -1.22
N THR A 87 -16.28 5.59 -0.06
CA THR A 87 -17.43 6.48 0.11
C THR A 87 -16.92 7.92 0.14
N SER A 88 -17.22 8.67 -0.92
CA SER A 88 -16.85 10.07 -1.20
C SER A 88 -15.88 10.73 -0.21
N ILE A 89 -14.63 10.90 -0.62
CA ILE A 89 -13.59 11.59 0.13
C ILE A 89 -13.39 12.99 -0.45
N SER A 90 -13.21 14.00 0.40
CA SER A 90 -12.91 15.36 -0.06
C SER A 90 -11.45 15.54 -0.46
N PHE A 91 -11.18 16.47 -1.36
CA PHE A 91 -9.81 16.90 -1.68
C PHE A 91 -9.09 17.45 -0.44
N GLY A 92 -7.77 17.24 -0.37
CA GLY A 92 -6.95 17.68 0.76
C GLY A 92 -7.04 16.80 2.01
N THR A 93 -7.73 15.65 1.91
CA THR A 93 -7.72 14.63 2.96
C THR A 93 -6.35 13.97 3.04
N SER A 94 -5.83 13.79 4.25
CA SER A 94 -4.60 13.04 4.46
C SER A 94 -4.89 11.55 4.49
N LEU A 95 -4.04 10.78 3.80
CA LEU A 95 -4.01 9.33 3.84
C LEU A 95 -2.82 8.89 4.70
N PHE A 96 -3.02 7.88 5.53
CA PHE A 96 -2.02 7.29 6.42
C PHE A 96 -1.95 5.79 6.21
N PHE A 97 -0.77 5.21 6.38
CA PHE A 97 -0.55 3.77 6.29
C PHE A 97 0.77 3.40 6.94
N ASN A 98 0.95 2.11 7.21
CA ASN A 98 2.17 1.59 7.83
C ASN A 98 2.90 0.67 6.86
N ILE A 99 4.23 0.75 6.81
CA ILE A 99 5.09 -0.21 6.12
C ILE A 99 5.91 -0.95 7.18
N LEU A 100 6.05 -2.27 7.01
CA LEU A 100 6.98 -3.07 7.82
C LEU A 100 8.39 -2.96 7.25
N ASN A 101 9.35 -2.59 8.09
CA ASN A 101 10.77 -2.67 7.73
C ASN A 101 11.29 -4.12 7.88
N ASP A 102 12.54 -4.32 7.47
CA ASP A 102 13.25 -5.59 7.50
C ASP A 102 13.50 -6.12 8.92
N ARG A 103 13.47 -5.25 9.93
CA ARG A 103 13.53 -5.60 11.36
C ARG A 103 12.19 -6.00 11.95
N GLY A 104 11.11 -5.88 11.18
CA GLY A 104 9.74 -6.11 11.65
C GLY A 104 9.11 -4.94 12.39
N ASP A 105 9.78 -3.77 12.44
CA ASP A 105 9.16 -2.56 12.97
C ASP A 105 8.17 -1.98 11.94
N GLN A 106 7.11 -1.35 12.43
CA GLN A 106 6.20 -0.59 11.59
C GLN A 106 6.57 0.89 11.59
N GLU A 107 6.66 1.47 10.41
CA GLU A 107 6.83 2.91 10.24
C GLU A 107 5.59 3.53 9.60
N HIS A 108 5.19 4.68 10.14
CA HIS A 108 3.99 5.39 9.75
C HIS A 108 4.30 6.40 8.65
N PHE A 109 3.52 6.36 7.57
CA PHE A 109 3.64 7.26 6.42
C PHE A 109 2.33 7.97 6.15
N GLN A 110 2.43 9.13 5.49
CA GLN A 110 1.29 9.92 5.08
C GLN A 110 1.43 10.43 3.64
N ALA A 111 0.29 10.66 2.98
CA ALA A 111 0.21 11.31 1.67
C ALA A 111 -1.02 12.23 1.61
N ALA A 112 -0.88 13.38 0.96
CA ALA A 112 -2.01 14.30 0.75
C ALA A 112 -2.78 13.88 -0.50
N LEU A 113 -4.08 13.59 -0.38
CA LEU A 113 -4.90 13.20 -1.52
C LEU A 113 -5.35 14.43 -2.33
N GLN A 114 -4.93 14.48 -3.58
CA GLN A 114 -5.31 15.51 -4.56
C GLN A 114 -5.97 14.86 -5.77
N SER A 115 -6.91 15.54 -6.43
CA SER A 115 -7.60 15.01 -7.63
C SER A 115 -6.80 15.17 -8.91
N ALA A 116 -6.04 16.25 -9.03
CA ALA A 116 -5.33 16.62 -10.26
C ALA A 116 -3.89 16.09 -10.32
N ALA A 117 -3.30 15.70 -9.19
CA ALA A 117 -1.89 15.33 -9.11
C ALA A 117 -1.70 14.11 -8.22
N SER A 118 -0.72 13.27 -8.57
CA SER A 118 -0.24 12.23 -7.68
C SER A 118 0.75 12.82 -6.69
N THR A 119 0.66 12.40 -5.43
CA THR A 119 1.54 12.84 -4.35
C THR A 119 2.35 11.65 -3.84
N PRO A 120 3.68 11.79 -3.65
CA PRO A 120 4.47 10.76 -2.99
C PRO A 120 4.11 10.71 -1.51
N ALA A 121 4.28 9.54 -0.89
CA ALA A 121 4.19 9.44 0.56
C ALA A 121 5.46 9.93 1.25
N VAL A 122 5.30 10.46 2.46
CA VAL A 122 6.37 10.95 3.33
C VAL A 122 6.21 10.36 4.73
N LEU A 123 7.28 10.32 5.51
CA LEU A 123 7.22 9.87 6.90
C LEU A 123 6.18 10.73 7.65
N ALA A 124 5.22 10.07 8.31
CA ALA A 124 4.25 10.77 9.12
C ALA A 124 4.95 11.26 10.38
N PHE A 125 4.78 12.54 10.71
CA PHE A 125 5.16 13.01 12.02
C PHE A 125 4.23 12.37 13.03
N ASP A 126 4.77 11.62 13.98
CA ASP A 126 4.02 11.15 15.14
C ASP A 126 3.96 12.30 16.15
N PRO A 127 2.82 12.99 16.33
CA PRO A 127 2.69 13.95 17.40
C PRO A 127 2.57 13.17 18.71
N ARG A 128 3.69 12.63 19.20
CA ARG A 128 3.74 12.24 20.60
C ARG A 128 3.37 13.48 21.41
N PRO A 129 2.39 13.41 22.32
CA PRO A 129 2.15 14.52 23.22
C PRO A 129 3.46 14.79 23.95
N VAL A 130 3.98 16.01 23.82
CA VAL A 130 5.01 16.52 24.73
C VAL A 130 4.29 16.62 26.07
N ILE A 131 4.49 15.62 26.93
CA ILE A 131 4.10 15.71 28.32
C ILE A 131 5.22 16.53 28.97
N ASP A 132 5.01 17.84 29.07
CA ASP A 132 5.79 18.71 29.95
C ASP A 132 5.49 18.39 31.42
#